data_AF-A0A2Z6PLZ8-F1
#
_entry.id   AF-A0A2Z6PLZ8-F1
#
_cell.length_a   1.000
_cell.length_b   1.000
_cell.length_c   1.000
_cell.angle_alpha   90.00
_cell.angle_beta   90.00
_cell.angle_gamma   90.00
#
_symmetry.space_group_name_H-M   'P 1'
#
loop_
_entity.id
_entity.type
_entity.pdbx_description
1 polymer ?
#
loop_
_entity_poly.entity_id
_entity_poly.type
_entity_poly.pdbx_seq_one_letter_code
_entity_poly.pdbx_strand_id
1 'polypeptide(L)'
;MIYSYCERINKMRLGIVVCDFCGNLVETELYVMRDCPLVMSLRLNVNVDARGPFLNMDMHHWLMLILREEIGWNLNVAWKDLWAQACHSIWYWRNKEKHDDSFERPINPAQHVMINTRNYEVVDSIVVAETISSKTMWTS
;
A
#
# COMPACT_ATOMS: atom_id res chain seq x y z
N MET A 1 7.11 -22.48 2.87
CA MET A 1 6.15 -21.47 2.39
C MET A 1 6.64 -20.65 1.18
N ILE A 2 7.95 -20.57 0.88
CA ILE A 2 8.50 -19.88 -0.31
C ILE A 2 8.11 -20.58 -1.64
N TYR A 3 7.94 -21.91 -1.63
CA TYR A 3 7.57 -22.69 -2.81
C TYR A 3 6.16 -22.37 -3.37
N SER A 4 5.21 -21.94 -2.52
CA SER A 4 3.80 -21.77 -2.92
C SER A 4 3.57 -20.55 -3.82
N TYR A 5 4.28 -19.44 -3.59
CA TYR A 5 4.13 -18.23 -4.40
C TYR A 5 4.82 -18.35 -5.76
N CYS A 6 6.06 -18.86 -5.77
CA CYS A 6 6.79 -19.18 -7.00
C CYS A 6 6.03 -20.17 -7.89
N GLU A 7 5.36 -21.18 -7.31
CA GLU A 7 4.54 -22.13 -8.08
C GLU A 7 3.33 -21.48 -8.75
N ARG A 8 2.67 -20.50 -8.11
CA ARG A 8 1.47 -19.85 -8.67
C ARG A 8 1.81 -18.97 -9.87
N ILE A 9 2.95 -18.28 -9.86
CA ILE A 9 3.42 -17.46 -11.00
C ILE A 9 3.90 -18.37 -12.15
N ASN A 10 4.60 -19.47 -11.84
CA ASN A 10 5.06 -20.44 -12.85
C ASN A 10 3.88 -21.16 -13.54
N LYS A 11 2.83 -21.51 -12.79
CA LYS A 11 1.62 -22.17 -13.33
C LYS A 11 0.82 -21.28 -14.30
N MET A 12 0.94 -19.95 -14.20
CA MET A 12 0.21 -19.00 -15.07
C MET A 12 1.02 -18.50 -16.28
N ARG A 13 2.28 -18.93 -16.48
CA ARG A 13 3.16 -18.50 -17.60
C ARG A 13 3.31 -16.96 -17.72
N LEU A 14 3.26 -16.23 -16.61
CA LEU A 14 3.26 -14.75 -16.59
C LEU A 14 4.66 -14.10 -16.48
N GLY A 15 5.74 -14.85 -16.67
CA GLY A 15 7.10 -14.31 -16.71
C GLY A 15 7.87 -14.45 -15.39
N ILE A 16 9.09 -13.90 -15.43
CA ILE A 16 10.19 -14.15 -14.50
C ILE A 16 9.80 -13.74 -13.08
N VAL A 17 10.18 -14.55 -12.07
CA VAL A 17 9.98 -14.29 -10.64
C VAL A 17 10.84 -13.14 -10.10
N VAL A 18 11.45 -12.32 -10.94
CA VAL A 18 12.33 -11.22 -10.53
C VAL A 18 11.67 -9.87 -10.75
N CYS A 19 12.08 -8.90 -9.95
CA CYS A 19 11.56 -7.55 -10.03
C CYS A 19 11.98 -6.86 -11.32
N ASP A 20 11.02 -6.47 -12.16
CA ASP A 20 11.27 -5.73 -13.40
C ASP A 20 12.09 -4.45 -13.17
N PHE A 21 11.95 -3.81 -12.00
CA PHE A 21 12.71 -2.61 -11.63
C PHE A 21 14.13 -2.91 -11.14
N CYS A 22 14.33 -4.02 -10.42
CA CYS A 22 15.64 -4.33 -9.80
C CYS A 22 16.46 -5.36 -10.58
N GLY A 23 15.86 -5.99 -11.59
CA GLY A 23 16.46 -6.96 -12.52
C GLY A 23 16.80 -8.33 -11.93
N ASN A 24 17.23 -8.39 -10.67
CA ASN A 24 17.95 -9.55 -10.14
C ASN A 24 17.40 -10.10 -8.81
N LEU A 25 16.35 -9.47 -8.25
CA LEU A 25 15.79 -9.85 -6.95
C LEU A 25 14.45 -10.53 -7.12
N VAL A 26 14.29 -11.68 -6.46
CA VAL A 26 13.03 -12.43 -6.47
C VAL A 26 11.93 -11.58 -5.87
N GLU A 27 10.82 -11.44 -6.59
CA GLU A 27 9.63 -10.77 -6.10
C GLU A 27 8.92 -11.68 -5.11
N THR A 28 9.02 -11.32 -3.84
CA THR A 28 8.11 -11.80 -2.79
C THR A 28 7.07 -10.72 -2.49
N GLU A 29 5.97 -11.08 -1.84
CA GLU A 29 4.94 -10.13 -1.42
C GLU A 29 5.55 -9.04 -0.53
N LEU A 30 6.41 -9.44 0.41
CA LEU A 30 7.14 -8.53 1.29
C LEU A 30 8.12 -7.66 0.50
N TYR A 31 8.79 -8.21 -0.51
CA TYR A 31 9.69 -7.44 -1.36
C TYR A 31 8.96 -6.35 -2.12
N VAL A 32 7.84 -6.68 -2.77
CA VAL A 32 7.05 -5.74 -3.56
C VAL A 32 6.49 -4.62 -2.70
N MET A 33 6.02 -4.92 -1.48
CA MET A 33 5.38 -3.95 -0.60
C MET A 33 6.36 -3.18 0.29
N ARG A 34 7.52 -3.75 0.60
CA ARG A 34 8.44 -3.22 1.62
C ARG A 34 9.87 -3.07 1.15
N ASP A 35 10.46 -3.99 0.40
CA ASP A 35 11.92 -4.00 0.20
C ASP A 35 12.40 -3.47 -1.16
N CYS A 36 11.52 -3.38 -2.15
CA CYS A 36 11.81 -2.82 -3.47
C CYS A 36 12.07 -1.29 -3.42
N PRO A 37 13.24 -0.78 -3.85
CA PRO A 37 13.54 0.66 -3.80
C PRO A 37 12.50 1.54 -4.50
N LEU A 38 11.78 0.97 -5.46
CA LEU A 38 10.64 1.58 -6.14
C LEU A 38 9.55 2.11 -5.18
N VAL A 39 9.44 1.55 -3.98
CA VAL A 39 8.46 1.96 -2.95
C VAL A 39 9.10 2.68 -1.77
N MET A 40 10.39 3.02 -1.86
CA MET A 40 11.17 3.59 -0.76
C MET A 40 10.59 4.92 -0.25
N SER A 41 10.09 5.78 -1.14
CA SER A 41 9.46 7.04 -0.77
C SER A 41 8.26 6.85 0.16
N LEU A 42 7.52 5.74 0.02
CA LEU A 42 6.37 5.42 0.86
C LEU A 42 6.78 4.92 2.26
N ARG A 43 7.96 4.30 2.38
CA ARG A 43 8.50 3.82 3.67
C ARG A 43 8.90 4.95 4.61
N LEU A 44 9.25 6.12 4.06
CA LEU A 44 9.74 7.25 4.85
C LEU A 44 8.67 7.83 5.79
N ASN A 45 7.40 7.50 5.55
CA ASN A 45 6.25 7.85 6.38
C ASN A 45 6.15 7.02 7.68
N VAL A 46 7.07 6.08 7.93
CA VAL A 46 7.17 5.33 9.19
C VAL A 46 7.98 6.13 10.21
N ASN A 47 7.51 6.18 11.46
CA ASN A 47 8.21 6.77 12.59
C ASN A 47 9.62 6.18 12.71
N VAL A 48 10.62 7.03 12.97
CA VAL A 48 12.04 6.66 13.05
C VAL A 48 12.26 5.47 13.99
N ASP A 49 11.57 5.45 15.13
CA ASP A 49 11.71 4.38 16.13
C ASP A 49 11.18 3.02 15.63
N ALA A 50 10.21 3.04 14.72
CA ALA A 50 9.60 1.85 14.15
C ALA A 50 10.29 1.37 12.86
N ARG A 51 11.21 2.16 12.26
CA ARG A 51 11.85 1.82 10.97
C ARG A 51 12.67 0.53 11.02
N GLY A 52 13.44 0.33 12.09
CA GLY A 52 14.24 -0.88 12.27
C GLY A 52 13.36 -2.13 12.31
N PRO A 53 12.40 -2.23 13.24
CA PRO A 53 11.40 -3.29 13.27
C PRO A 53 10.67 -3.47 11.93
N PHE A 54 10.20 -2.37 11.33
CA PHE A 54 9.47 -2.39 10.06
C PHE A 54 10.26 -3.08 8.94
N LEU A 55 11.56 -2.78 8.80
CA LEU A 55 12.39 -3.30 7.70
C LEU A 55 12.91 -4.73 7.93
N ASN A 56 12.97 -5.20 9.18
CA ASN A 56 13.65 -6.47 9.51
C ASN A 56 12.71 -7.60 9.92
N MET A 57 11.40 -7.35 10.07
CA MET A 57 10.42 -8.38 10.43
C MET A 57 10.12 -9.34 9.28
N ASP A 58 9.71 -10.57 9.61
CA ASP A 58 9.07 -11.45 8.62
C ASP A 58 7.66 -10.95 8.26
N MET A 59 7.05 -11.56 7.23
CA MET A 59 5.74 -11.14 6.71
C MET A 59 4.64 -11.15 7.78
N HIS A 60 4.62 -12.15 8.68
CA HIS A 60 3.56 -12.23 9.68
C HIS A 60 3.72 -11.13 10.73
N HIS A 61 4.91 -11.01 11.32
CA HIS A 61 5.19 -9.96 12.30
C HIS A 61 5.05 -8.56 11.71
N TRP A 62 5.42 -8.38 10.45
CA TRP A 62 5.27 -7.11 9.74
C TRP A 62 3.81 -6.71 9.55
N LEU A 63 2.93 -7.65 9.15
CA LEU A 63 1.49 -7.39 9.08
C LEU A 63 0.90 -7.05 10.44
N MET A 64 1.33 -7.73 11.50
CA MET A 64 0.87 -7.45 12.86
C MET A 64 1.29 -6.05 13.31
N LEU A 65 2.52 -5.64 13.02
CA LEU A 65 3.01 -4.29 13.27
C LEU A 65 2.14 -3.24 12.56
N ILE A 66 1.81 -3.46 11.29
CA ILE A 66 1.01 -2.53 10.49
C ILE A 66 -0.43 -2.41 11.00
N LEU A 67 -1.05 -3.53 11.36
CA LEU A 67 -2.47 -3.57 11.68
C LEU A 67 -2.78 -3.18 13.13
N ARG A 68 -1.80 -3.29 14.03
CA ARG A 68 -2.00 -3.05 15.47
C ARG A 68 -1.39 -1.76 15.96
N GLU A 69 -0.27 -1.34 15.38
CA GLU A 69 0.51 -0.22 15.89
C GLU A 69 0.32 1.02 15.01
N GLU A 70 0.15 2.18 15.64
CA GLU A 70 0.14 3.48 14.96
C GLU A 70 1.59 3.96 14.77
N ILE A 71 2.30 3.31 13.85
CA ILE A 71 3.72 3.60 13.55
C ILE A 71 3.91 4.64 12.43
N GLY A 72 2.81 5.14 11.87
CA GLY A 72 2.82 6.21 10.87
C GLY A 72 3.29 7.54 11.46
N TRP A 73 3.77 8.42 10.59
CA TRP A 73 3.91 9.83 10.95
C TRP A 73 2.53 10.41 11.30
N ASN A 74 2.52 11.40 12.19
CA ASN A 74 1.30 12.08 12.66
C ASN A 74 0.68 12.92 11.52
N LEU A 75 0.02 12.24 10.58
CA LEU A 75 -0.45 12.79 9.31
C LEU A 75 -1.96 13.09 9.33
N ASN A 76 -2.60 13.07 10.52
CA ASN A 76 -4.05 13.20 10.70
C ASN A 76 -4.87 12.18 9.89
N VAL A 77 -4.30 11.00 9.66
CA VAL A 77 -4.89 9.88 8.90
C VAL A 77 -4.50 8.62 9.66
N ALA A 78 -5.42 7.66 9.80
CA ALA A 78 -5.10 6.41 10.48
C ALA A 78 -4.03 5.64 9.69
N TRP A 79 -3.01 5.11 10.38
CA TRP A 79 -1.88 4.46 9.73
C TRP A 79 -2.28 3.32 8.79
N LYS A 80 -3.21 2.47 9.24
CA LYS A 80 -3.72 1.34 8.47
C LYS A 80 -4.35 1.76 7.13
N ASP A 81 -5.03 2.91 7.10
CA ASP A 81 -5.74 3.41 5.91
C ASP A 81 -4.74 4.01 4.93
N LEU A 82 -3.75 4.75 5.45
CA LEU A 82 -2.61 5.21 4.67
C LEU A 82 -1.83 4.03 4.05
N TRP A 83 -1.59 2.98 4.84
CA TRP A 83 -0.90 1.79 4.39
C TRP A 83 -1.69 1.02 3.32
N ALA A 84 -2.99 0.82 3.52
CA ALA A 84 -3.86 0.19 2.53
C ALA A 84 -3.86 0.97 1.20
N GLN A 85 -3.95 2.30 1.27
CA GLN A 85 -3.87 3.16 0.10
C GLN A 85 -2.48 3.08 -0.58
N ALA A 86 -1.41 2.97 0.20
CA ALA A 86 -0.06 2.78 -0.33
C ALA A 86 0.05 1.45 -1.09
N CYS A 87 -0.44 0.34 -0.52
CA CYS A 87 -0.46 -0.97 -1.18
C CYS A 87 -1.24 -0.94 -2.50
N HIS A 88 -2.43 -0.36 -2.50
CA HIS A 88 -3.22 -0.19 -3.71
C HIS A 88 -2.47 0.62 -4.77
N SER A 89 -1.86 1.73 -4.37
CA SER A 89 -1.13 2.61 -5.30
C SER A 89 0.11 1.93 -5.89
N ILE A 90 0.87 1.19 -5.08
CA ILE A 90 2.01 0.37 -5.53
C ILE A 90 1.56 -0.64 -6.58
N TRP A 91 0.50 -1.40 -6.28
CA TRP A 91 -0.04 -2.38 -7.22
C TRP A 91 -0.49 -1.71 -8.52
N TYR A 92 -1.24 -0.61 -8.43
CA TYR A 92 -1.77 0.11 -9.57
C TYR A 92 -0.66 0.66 -10.47
N TRP A 93 0.32 1.36 -9.88
CA TRP A 93 1.43 1.96 -10.63
C TRP A 93 2.28 0.90 -11.34
N ARG A 94 2.57 -0.21 -10.67
CA ARG A 94 3.36 -1.29 -11.28
C ARG A 94 2.65 -1.94 -12.46
N ASN A 95 1.33 -2.11 -12.38
CA ASN A 95 0.56 -2.60 -13.52
C ASN A 95 0.52 -1.58 -14.66
N LYS A 96 0.36 -0.29 -14.33
CA LYS A 96 0.36 0.78 -15.33
C LYS A 96 1.69 0.90 -16.05
N GLU A 97 2.80 0.95 -15.32
CA GLU A 97 4.17 1.00 -15.87
C GLU A 97 4.47 -0.16 -16.83
N LYS A 98 3.82 -1.31 -16.65
CA LYS A 98 4.01 -2.50 -17.49
C LYS A 98 3.14 -2.51 -18.76
N HIS A 99 2.00 -1.82 -18.74
CA HIS A 99 0.96 -1.98 -19.75
C HIS A 99 0.58 -0.68 -20.45
N ASP A 100 1.12 0.45 -20.01
CA ASP A 100 0.78 1.78 -20.48
C ASP A 100 2.07 2.59 -20.60
N ASP A 101 2.66 2.61 -21.80
CA ASP A 101 3.92 3.32 -22.09
C ASP A 101 3.82 4.83 -21.85
N SER A 102 2.61 5.38 -21.75
CA SER A 102 2.36 6.80 -21.47
C SER A 102 2.25 7.12 -19.98
N PHE A 103 2.22 6.10 -19.12
CA PHE A 103 2.04 6.31 -17.70
C PHE A 103 3.32 6.79 -17.03
N GLU A 104 3.22 7.96 -16.39
CA GLU A 104 4.24 8.48 -15.50
C GLU A 104 3.77 8.43 -14.05
N ARG A 105 4.62 7.87 -13.18
CA ARG A 105 4.38 7.85 -11.74
C ARG A 105 4.42 9.28 -11.17
N PRO A 106 3.62 9.61 -10.13
CA PRO A 106 3.72 10.89 -9.44
C PRO A 106 5.13 11.17 -8.90
N ILE A 107 5.61 12.40 -9.07
CA ILE A 107 6.94 12.86 -8.60
C ILE A 107 7.09 12.72 -7.08
N ASN A 108 6.01 12.93 -6.32
CA ASN A 108 5.98 12.71 -4.87
C ASN A 108 4.94 11.63 -4.51
N PRO A 109 5.31 10.34 -4.58
CA PRO A 109 4.39 9.23 -4.33
C PRO A 109 3.78 9.26 -2.92
N ALA A 110 4.57 9.63 -1.91
CA ALA A 110 4.12 9.68 -0.52
C ALA A 110 3.03 10.74 -0.31
N GLN A 111 3.24 11.94 -0.86
CA GLN A 111 2.25 13.00 -0.81
C GLN A 111 0.99 12.64 -1.60
N HIS A 112 1.14 12.03 -2.78
CA HIS A 112 0.00 11.59 -3.59
C HIS A 112 -0.88 10.57 -2.85
N VAL A 113 -0.26 9.54 -2.25
CA VAL A 113 -0.98 8.54 -1.44
C VAL A 113 -1.70 9.20 -0.26
N MET A 114 -1.02 10.06 0.48
CA MET A 114 -1.59 10.76 1.63
C MET A 114 -2.80 11.64 1.25
N ILE A 115 -2.71 12.40 0.15
CA ILE A 115 -3.83 13.21 -0.34
C ILE A 115 -5.01 12.33 -0.71
N ASN A 116 -4.77 11.22 -1.41
CA ASN A 116 -5.84 10.29 -1.78
C ASN A 116 -6.50 9.68 -0.54
N THR A 117 -5.73 9.26 0.47
CA THR A 117 -6.31 8.71 1.71
C THR A 117 -7.23 9.72 2.39
N ARG A 118 -6.81 10.98 2.52
CA ARG A 118 -7.66 12.04 3.09
C ARG A 118 -8.94 12.27 2.29
N ASN A 119 -8.84 12.25 0.97
CA ASN A 119 -10.02 12.41 0.11
C ASN A 119 -11.03 11.29 0.35
N TYR A 120 -10.58 10.05 0.53
CA TYR A 120 -11.46 8.94 0.88
C TYR A 120 -12.11 9.10 2.26
N GLU A 121 -11.37 9.53 3.29
CA GLU A 121 -11.93 9.80 4.63
C GLU A 121 -13.03 10.87 4.60
N VAL A 122 -12.84 11.94 3.81
CA VAL A 122 -13.84 13.01 3.64
C VAL A 122 -15.09 12.47 2.94
N VAL A 123 -14.92 11.72 1.85
CA VAL A 123 -16.06 11.13 1.13
C VAL A 123 -16.83 10.16 2.01
N ASP A 124 -16.15 9.29 2.75
CA ASP A 124 -16.78 8.35 3.68
C ASP A 124 -17.59 9.10 4.75
N SER A 125 -17.03 10.17 5.31
CA SER A 125 -17.71 11.02 6.30
C SER A 125 -18.98 11.68 5.74
N ILE A 126 -18.96 12.16 4.49
CA ILE A 126 -20.12 12.76 3.82
C ILE A 126 -21.20 11.70 3.58
N VAL A 127 -20.82 10.53 3.04
CA VAL A 127 -21.75 9.42 2.76
C VAL A 127 -22.43 8.93 4.03
N VAL A 128 -21.70 8.84 5.14
CA VAL A 128 -22.26 8.47 6.44
C VAL A 128 -23.26 9.52 6.93
N ALA A 129 -22.95 10.82 6.80
CA ALA A 129 -23.85 11.90 7.20
C ALA A 129 -25.15 11.91 6.38
N GLU A 130 -25.07 11.73 5.07
CA GLU A 130 -26.24 11.64 4.18
C GLU A 130 -27.10 10.40 4.49
N THR A 131 -26.46 9.28 4.82
CA THR A 131 -27.15 8.04 5.21
C THR A 131 -27.88 8.19 6.55
N ILE A 132 -27.31 8.90 7.51
CA ILE A 132 -27.97 9.19 8.79
C ILE A 132 -29.14 10.16 8.58
N SER A 133 -28.94 11.25 7.84
CA SER A 133 -29.97 12.24 7.53
C SER A 133 -31.19 11.61 6.86
N SER A 134 -30.96 10.78 5.84
CA SER A 134 -32.03 10.05 5.16
C SER A 134 -32.77 9.11 6.12
N LYS A 135 -32.09 8.33 6.96
CA LYS A 135 -32.74 7.46 7.96
C LYS A 135 -33.59 8.23 8.98
N THR A 136 -33.12 9.38 9.46
CA THR A 136 -33.89 10.21 10.41
C THR A 136 -35.14 10.84 9.80
N MET A 137 -35.12 11.10 8.48
CA MET A 137 -36.24 11.68 7.75
C MET A 137 -37.41 10.69 7.57
N TRP A 138 -37.16 9.38 7.57
CA TRP A 138 -38.20 8.33 7.47
C TRP A 138 -38.73 7.83 8.82
N THR A 139 -38.15 8.28 9.94
CA THR A 139 -38.59 7.91 11.30
C THR A 139 -39.36 9.02 12.01
N SER A 140 -39.75 10.08 11.28
CA SER A 140 -40.49 11.25 11.79
C SER A 140 -41.94 11.25 11.34
#